data_AF-A0A2H6J1N4-F1
#
_entry.id   AF-A0A2H6J1N4-F1
#
_cell.length_a   1.000
_cell.length_b   1.000
_cell.length_c   1.000
_cell.angle_alpha   90.00
_cell.angle_beta   90.00
_cell.angle_gamma   90.00
#
_symmetry.space_group_name_H-M   'P 1'
#
loop_
_entity.id
_entity.type
_entity.pdbx_description
1 polymer ?
#
loop_
_entity_poly.entity_id
_entity_poly.type
_entity_poly.pdbx_seq_one_letter_code
_entity_poly.pdbx_strand_id
1 'polypeptide(L)'
;MKPALRTICIGAMACALAAGSAADTRAQQTKSVKKVQAPRCSAGATTRLVRYKVERGEALPAAIPKPLTRKPGDAARGLEAAADPGKGNCLACHSIAKALAKADQSDPQSVRTYGNHGEVGPPLNGVGGRYTPGELRMIVVDPKQAFPDAETVMPAYHARKGVKDVVARCRNQVMLGAQTVEDIVAFLEELK
;
A
#
# COMPACT_ATOMS: atom_id res chain seq x y z
N MET A 1 3.27 56.63 -57.26
CA MET A 1 3.34 55.51 -56.29
C MET A 1 2.19 54.56 -56.64
N LYS A 2 2.51 53.40 -57.24
CA LYS A 2 1.55 52.48 -57.88
C LYS A 2 1.47 51.17 -57.07
N PRO A 3 0.28 50.60 -56.82
CA PRO A 3 0.14 49.21 -56.42
C PRO A 3 -0.06 48.34 -57.68
N ALA A 4 0.56 47.15 -57.72
CA ALA A 4 0.32 46.19 -58.79
C ALA A 4 0.22 44.76 -58.22
N LEU A 5 -0.96 44.20 -58.41
CA LEU A 5 -1.31 42.78 -58.33
C LEU A 5 -0.43 41.92 -59.26
N ARG A 6 -0.12 40.68 -58.85
CA ARG A 6 0.04 39.47 -59.71
C ARG A 6 0.28 38.25 -58.81
N THR A 7 -0.65 37.31 -58.75
CA THR A 7 -0.81 36.12 -59.61
C THR A 7 -0.09 34.89 -59.04
N ILE A 8 -0.91 33.86 -58.84
CA ILE A 8 -0.66 32.48 -58.46
C ILE A 8 0.42 31.82 -59.34
N CYS A 9 1.32 31.06 -58.74
CA CYS A 9 1.97 29.91 -59.38
C CYS A 9 2.05 28.74 -58.41
N ILE A 10 1.26 27.72 -58.72
CA ILE A 10 1.32 26.36 -58.22
C ILE A 10 2.67 25.77 -58.67
N GLY A 11 3.51 25.37 -57.72
CA GLY A 11 4.81 24.75 -57.98
C GLY A 11 4.92 23.44 -57.20
N ALA A 12 4.68 22.34 -57.91
CA ALA A 12 4.89 20.98 -57.44
C ALA A 12 6.34 20.79 -56.97
N MET A 13 6.54 20.50 -55.69
CA MET A 13 7.84 20.05 -55.19
C MET A 13 7.81 18.53 -55.10
N ALA A 14 8.59 17.94 -56.00
CA ALA A 14 8.66 16.53 -56.29
C ALA A 14 9.00 15.68 -55.06
N CYS A 15 8.30 14.55 -54.99
CA CYS A 15 8.62 13.38 -54.19
C CYS A 15 10.04 12.89 -54.53
N ALA A 16 10.99 13.06 -53.61
CA ALA A 16 12.27 12.39 -53.65
C ALA A 16 12.22 11.16 -52.74
N LEU A 17 11.92 10.01 -53.34
CA LEU A 17 12.12 8.68 -52.77
C LEU A 17 13.62 8.45 -52.54
N ALA A 18 14.09 8.71 -51.33
CA ALA A 18 15.34 8.13 -50.85
C ALA A 18 15.03 6.76 -50.26
N ALA A 19 15.38 5.71 -51.01
CA ALA A 19 15.38 4.33 -50.55
C ALA A 19 16.43 4.16 -49.43
N GLY A 20 15.99 4.28 -48.18
CA GLY A 20 16.74 3.87 -46.99
C GLY A 20 16.42 2.41 -46.67
N SER A 21 17.39 1.54 -46.90
CA SER A 21 17.35 0.09 -46.72
C SER A 21 16.72 -0.36 -45.40
N ALA A 22 15.68 -1.19 -45.50
CA ALA A 22 15.08 -1.95 -44.42
C ALA A 22 15.98 -3.14 -44.01
N ALA A 23 17.12 -2.85 -43.39
CA ALA A 23 18.02 -3.92 -42.90
C ALA A 23 18.68 -3.67 -41.54
N ASP A 24 18.54 -2.48 -40.93
CA ASP A 24 19.41 -2.09 -39.82
C ASP A 24 18.70 -1.62 -38.53
N THR A 25 17.54 -2.21 -38.20
CA THR A 25 16.86 -1.91 -36.92
C THR A 25 16.58 -3.12 -36.04
N ARG A 26 17.07 -4.31 -36.39
CA ARG A 26 16.79 -5.55 -35.62
C ARG A 26 17.89 -5.97 -34.63
N ALA A 27 18.96 -5.17 -34.46
CA ALA A 27 20.14 -5.57 -33.67
C ALA A 27 20.33 -4.85 -32.32
N GLN A 28 19.39 -4.01 -31.86
CA GLN A 28 19.57 -3.24 -30.62
C GLN A 28 18.35 -3.25 -29.69
N GLN A 29 17.82 -4.44 -29.36
CA GLN A 29 16.95 -4.58 -28.19
C GLN A 29 17.22 -5.90 -27.44
N THR A 30 18.48 -6.16 -27.10
CA THR A 30 18.79 -7.05 -25.98
C THR A 30 18.98 -6.18 -24.73
N LYS A 31 17.92 -5.48 -24.31
CA LYS A 31 17.90 -4.85 -22.98
C LYS A 31 18.03 -5.99 -21.97
N SER A 32 19.12 -5.99 -21.20
CA SER A 32 19.35 -6.91 -20.09
C SER A 32 18.08 -7.00 -19.25
N VAL A 33 17.45 -8.17 -19.24
CA VAL A 33 16.41 -8.49 -18.27
C VAL A 33 17.08 -8.37 -16.91
N LYS A 34 16.80 -7.28 -16.18
CA LYS A 34 17.23 -7.14 -14.79
C LYS A 34 16.75 -8.39 -14.06
N LYS A 35 17.70 -9.14 -13.48
CA LYS A 35 17.44 -10.32 -12.67
C LYS A 35 16.27 -10.02 -11.74
N VAL A 36 15.16 -10.75 -11.91
CA VAL A 36 13.98 -10.59 -11.05
C VAL A 36 14.46 -10.72 -9.61
N GLN A 37 14.32 -9.65 -8.85
CA GLN A 37 14.82 -9.63 -7.49
C GLN A 37 14.05 -10.67 -6.68
N ALA A 38 14.76 -11.49 -5.91
CA ALA A 38 14.13 -12.52 -5.08
C ALA A 38 13.01 -11.89 -4.24
N PRO A 39 11.80 -12.49 -4.14
CA PRO A 39 10.63 -11.84 -3.55
C PRO A 39 10.92 -11.34 -2.12
N ARG A 40 10.95 -10.04 -1.87
CA ARG A 40 11.36 -9.55 -0.54
C ARG A 40 10.25 -9.91 0.47
N CYS A 41 10.62 -10.31 1.69
CA CYS A 41 9.64 -10.32 2.77
C CYS A 41 9.16 -8.89 3.03
N SER A 42 8.05 -8.70 3.75
CA SER A 42 7.64 -7.37 4.17
C SER A 42 8.81 -6.65 4.88
N ALA A 43 9.01 -5.37 4.58
CA ALA A 43 10.01 -4.53 5.24
C ALA A 43 9.72 -4.37 6.75
N GLY A 44 8.47 -4.56 7.18
CA GLY A 44 8.09 -4.62 8.60
C GLY A 44 8.27 -5.99 9.24
N ALA A 45 8.69 -6.99 8.47
CA ALA A 45 8.65 -8.38 8.92
C ALA A 45 9.66 -8.67 10.03
N THR A 46 9.24 -9.49 11.00
CA THR A 46 10.10 -9.89 12.11
C THR A 46 9.87 -11.32 12.57
N THR A 47 10.92 -11.96 13.07
CA THR A 47 10.85 -13.27 13.73
C THR A 47 10.38 -13.19 15.18
N ARG A 48 10.18 -11.99 15.74
CA ARG A 48 9.65 -11.80 17.10
C ARG A 48 8.13 -11.69 17.08
N LEU A 49 7.45 -12.79 17.39
CA LEU A 49 6.01 -12.82 17.69
C LEU A 49 5.83 -12.67 19.21
N VAL A 50 5.08 -11.65 19.64
CA VAL A 50 4.78 -11.45 21.07
C VAL A 50 3.52 -12.25 21.43
N ARG A 51 3.48 -12.79 22.66
CA ARG A 51 2.28 -13.44 23.19
C ARG A 51 1.27 -12.38 23.63
N TYR A 52 0.01 -12.61 23.32
CA TYR A 52 -1.10 -11.77 23.74
C TYR A 52 -2.26 -12.65 24.23
N LYS A 53 -3.15 -12.06 25.02
CA LYS A 53 -4.38 -12.70 25.47
C LYS A 53 -5.54 -12.12 24.66
N VAL A 54 -6.38 -13.01 24.14
CA VAL A 54 -7.63 -12.66 23.47
C VAL A 54 -8.76 -12.75 24.50
N GLU A 55 -9.59 -11.72 24.54
CA GLU A 55 -10.79 -11.64 25.39
C GLU A 55 -11.98 -11.18 24.53
N ARG A 56 -13.21 -11.27 25.06
CA ARG A 56 -14.39 -10.76 24.35
C ARG A 56 -14.33 -9.22 24.27
N GLY A 57 -14.61 -8.66 23.10
CA GLY A 57 -14.74 -7.21 22.89
C GLY A 57 -16.12 -6.68 23.23
N GLU A 58 -16.29 -5.36 23.12
CA GLU A 58 -17.56 -4.66 23.34
C GLU A 58 -18.45 -4.74 22.09
N ALA A 59 -17.88 -4.44 20.93
CA ALA A 59 -18.52 -4.50 19.62
C ALA A 59 -18.12 -5.74 18.82
N LEU A 60 -16.96 -6.35 19.10
CA LEU A 60 -16.43 -7.52 18.40
C LEU A 60 -16.36 -8.76 19.31
N PRO A 61 -16.44 -9.97 18.75
CA PRO A 61 -16.32 -11.21 19.53
C PRO A 61 -14.93 -11.39 20.17
N ALA A 62 -13.92 -10.67 19.68
CA ALA A 62 -12.54 -10.75 20.14
C ALA A 62 -11.87 -9.37 20.23
N ALA A 63 -11.07 -9.19 21.27
CA ALA A 63 -10.23 -8.04 21.53
C ALA A 63 -8.89 -8.49 22.12
N ILE A 64 -7.85 -7.65 21.98
CA ILE A 64 -6.58 -7.78 22.69
C ILE A 64 -6.46 -6.57 23.64
N PRO A 65 -6.96 -6.67 24.89
CA PRO A 65 -7.10 -5.51 25.76
C PRO A 65 -5.76 -4.88 26.16
N LYS A 66 -4.72 -5.71 26.32
CA LYS A 66 -3.38 -5.25 26.72
C LYS A 66 -2.52 -4.95 25.49
N PRO A 67 -1.81 -3.80 25.46
CA PRO A 67 -0.85 -3.50 24.40
C PRO A 67 0.21 -4.60 24.22
N LEU A 68 0.69 -4.77 22.99
CA LEU A 68 1.72 -5.75 22.63
C LEU A 68 3.13 -5.33 23.08
N THR A 69 3.32 -4.06 23.45
CA THR A 69 4.58 -3.52 23.94
C THR A 69 4.35 -2.61 25.15
N ARG A 70 5.42 -2.26 25.86
CA ARG A 70 5.38 -1.28 26.96
C ARG A 70 5.46 0.17 26.48
N LYS A 71 5.90 0.39 25.24
CA LYS A 71 6.08 1.73 24.68
C LYS A 71 4.75 2.14 24.02
N PRO A 72 4.18 3.30 24.37
CA PRO A 72 2.98 3.80 23.70
C PRO A 72 3.15 3.86 22.18
N GLY A 73 2.06 3.63 21.46
CA GLY A 73 2.01 3.82 20.02
C GLY A 73 2.19 5.29 19.64
N ASP A 74 2.71 5.51 18.44
CA ASP A 74 2.86 6.84 17.83
C ASP A 74 2.04 6.90 16.53
N ALA A 75 1.03 7.76 16.52
CA ALA A 75 0.09 7.86 15.41
C ALA A 75 0.74 8.35 14.10
N ALA A 76 1.79 9.19 14.16
CA ALA A 76 2.49 9.62 12.96
C ALA A 76 3.25 8.45 12.31
N ARG A 77 3.99 7.68 13.12
CA ARG A 77 4.62 6.43 12.63
C ARG A 77 3.59 5.39 12.20
N GLY A 78 2.43 5.37 12.85
CA GLY A 78 1.31 4.49 12.51
C GLY A 78 0.77 4.75 11.11
N LEU A 79 0.53 6.02 10.76
CA LEU A 79 0.12 6.42 9.43
C LEU A 79 1.18 6.06 8.38
N GLU A 80 2.44 6.35 8.64
CA GLU A 80 3.54 5.98 7.73
C GLU A 80 3.58 4.45 7.51
N ALA A 81 3.45 3.66 8.57
CA ALA A 81 3.44 2.20 8.47
C ALA A 81 2.21 1.65 7.76
N ALA A 82 1.05 2.28 7.95
CA ALA A 82 -0.19 1.92 7.27
C ALA A 82 -0.12 2.23 5.76
N ALA A 83 0.50 3.33 5.37
CA ALA A 83 0.64 3.75 3.96
C ALA A 83 1.77 3.02 3.21
N ASP A 84 2.79 2.52 3.91
CA ASP A 84 3.97 1.88 3.31
C ASP A 84 3.61 0.51 2.66
N PRO A 85 3.79 0.34 1.33
CA PRO A 85 3.50 -0.92 0.63
C PRO A 85 4.34 -2.12 1.09
N GLY A 86 5.51 -1.85 1.68
CA GLY A 86 6.37 -2.85 2.27
C GLY A 86 5.98 -3.22 3.70
N LYS A 87 5.06 -2.50 4.36
CA LYS A 87 4.60 -2.76 5.72
C LYS A 87 3.10 -3.09 5.75
N GLY A 88 2.26 -2.13 6.14
CA GLY A 88 0.82 -2.34 6.30
C GLY A 88 0.06 -2.36 4.97
N ASN A 89 0.47 -1.51 4.02
CA ASN A 89 -0.20 -1.35 2.72
C ASN A 89 -1.74 -1.20 2.84
N CYS A 90 -2.21 -0.58 3.91
CA CYS A 90 -3.64 -0.51 4.26
C CYS A 90 -4.45 0.24 3.20
N LEU A 91 -3.82 1.25 2.59
CA LEU A 91 -4.43 2.10 1.57
C LEU A 91 -4.76 1.34 0.28
N ALA A 92 -4.11 0.19 0.02
CA ALA A 92 -4.46 -0.65 -1.12
C ALA A 92 -5.88 -1.21 -1.04
N CYS A 93 -6.45 -1.32 0.16
CA CYS A 93 -7.79 -1.85 0.38
C CYS A 93 -8.77 -0.83 0.98
N HIS A 94 -8.27 0.14 1.77
CA HIS A 94 -9.10 1.04 2.55
C HIS A 94 -8.89 2.50 2.16
N SER A 95 -9.97 3.27 2.16
CA SER A 95 -9.89 4.72 2.07
C SER A 95 -9.79 5.39 3.45
N ILE A 96 -8.86 6.35 3.56
CA ILE A 96 -8.59 7.14 4.77
C ILE A 96 -8.44 8.62 4.41
N ALA A 97 -9.40 9.48 4.74
CA ALA A 97 -9.38 10.88 4.34
C ALA A 97 -8.13 11.63 4.87
N LYS A 98 -7.73 11.35 6.12
CA LYS A 98 -6.52 11.93 6.74
C LYS A 98 -5.23 11.55 6.01
N ALA A 99 -5.17 10.36 5.40
CA ALA A 99 -4.03 9.96 4.57
C ALA A 99 -4.07 10.66 3.20
N LEU A 100 -5.22 10.70 2.53
CA LEU A 100 -5.39 11.45 1.25
C LEU A 100 -4.97 12.90 1.40
N ALA A 101 -5.32 13.54 2.51
CA ALA A 101 -4.97 14.94 2.79
C ALA A 101 -3.44 15.18 2.92
N LYS A 102 -2.63 14.14 3.14
CA LYS A 102 -1.16 14.23 3.13
C LYS A 102 -0.55 14.11 1.74
N ALA A 103 -1.32 13.70 0.73
CA ALA A 103 -0.82 13.57 -0.63
C ALA A 103 -0.56 14.95 -1.24
N ASP A 104 0.71 15.33 -1.32
CA ASP A 104 1.17 16.50 -2.05
C ASP A 104 1.08 16.20 -3.55
N GLN A 105 0.13 16.83 -4.23
CA GLN A 105 -0.11 16.63 -5.65
C GLN A 105 1.06 17.07 -6.54
N SER A 106 1.99 17.87 -6.00
CA SER A 106 3.21 18.29 -6.70
C SER A 106 4.37 17.29 -6.54
N ASP A 107 4.29 16.36 -5.58
CA ASP A 107 5.29 15.31 -5.36
C ASP A 107 4.75 13.93 -5.81
N PRO A 108 5.25 13.36 -6.92
CA PRO A 108 4.85 12.04 -7.40
C PRO A 108 5.05 10.91 -6.37
N GLN A 109 6.03 11.02 -5.46
CA GLN A 109 6.21 10.01 -4.41
C GLN A 109 5.13 10.14 -3.34
N SER A 110 4.82 11.36 -2.90
CA SER A 110 3.71 11.61 -1.98
C SER A 110 2.38 11.11 -2.53
N VAL A 111 2.06 11.37 -3.80
CA VAL A 111 0.85 10.83 -4.46
C VAL A 111 0.87 9.31 -4.51
N ARG A 112 2.02 8.68 -4.81
CA ARG A 112 2.13 7.21 -4.81
C ARG A 112 1.90 6.59 -3.44
N THR A 113 2.36 7.25 -2.37
CA THR A 113 2.25 6.74 -1.00
C THR A 113 0.88 7.00 -0.40
N TYR A 114 0.28 8.17 -0.61
CA TYR A 114 -0.92 8.62 0.11
C TYR A 114 -2.14 8.89 -0.78
N GLY A 115 -1.98 8.97 -2.10
CA GLY A 115 -3.04 9.44 -3.01
C GLY A 115 -3.95 8.34 -3.58
N ASN A 116 -3.49 7.08 -3.60
CA ASN A 116 -4.19 5.98 -4.27
C ASN A 116 -4.81 5.01 -3.26
N HIS A 117 -6.13 5.08 -3.09
CA HIS A 117 -6.86 4.27 -2.13
C HIS A 117 -7.75 3.25 -2.82
N GLY A 118 -7.77 2.02 -2.32
CA GLY A 118 -8.68 0.97 -2.76
C GLY A 118 -10.01 0.97 -2.02
N GLU A 119 -10.93 0.14 -2.51
CA GLU A 119 -12.31 0.02 -2.01
C GLU A 119 -12.68 -1.43 -1.64
N VAL A 120 -11.68 -2.30 -1.48
CA VAL A 120 -11.90 -3.72 -1.10
C VAL A 120 -12.41 -3.84 0.33
N GLY A 121 -11.86 -3.01 1.23
CA GLY A 121 -12.29 -2.90 2.62
C GLY A 121 -13.10 -1.62 2.85
N PRO A 122 -13.87 -1.55 3.94
CA PRO A 122 -14.65 -0.35 4.26
C PRO A 122 -13.76 0.86 4.57
N PRO A 123 -14.24 2.10 4.40
CA PRO A 123 -13.51 3.30 4.79
C PRO A 123 -13.17 3.29 6.29
N LEU A 124 -11.95 3.69 6.64
CA LEU A 124 -11.50 3.71 8.05
C LEU A 124 -11.78 5.03 8.77
N ASN A 125 -12.33 6.02 8.08
CA ASN A 125 -12.79 7.25 8.74
C ASN A 125 -13.83 6.91 9.82
N GLY A 126 -13.66 7.43 11.03
CA GLY A 126 -14.52 7.16 12.18
C GLY A 126 -14.26 5.83 12.90
N VAL A 127 -13.27 5.02 12.49
CA VAL A 127 -13.01 3.70 13.10
C VAL A 127 -12.62 3.79 14.56
N GLY A 128 -11.93 4.85 14.97
CA GLY A 128 -11.57 5.11 16.37
C GLY A 128 -12.75 5.48 17.26
N GLY A 129 -13.92 5.76 16.68
CA GLY A 129 -15.19 5.91 17.39
C GLY A 129 -16.06 4.64 17.37
N ARG A 130 -15.75 3.67 16.49
CA ARG A 130 -16.52 2.43 16.32
C ARG A 130 -16.02 1.28 17.18
N TYR A 131 -14.72 1.23 17.45
CA TYR A 131 -14.07 0.12 18.13
C TYR A 131 -13.15 0.62 19.25
N THR A 132 -13.06 -0.15 20.32
CA THR A 132 -12.11 0.09 21.40
C THR A 132 -10.66 -0.14 20.93
N PRO A 133 -9.64 0.40 21.62
CA PRO A 133 -8.23 0.13 21.31
C PRO A 133 -7.90 -1.36 21.27
N GLY A 134 -8.51 -2.17 22.14
CA GLY A 134 -8.32 -3.61 22.17
C GLY A 134 -8.85 -4.33 20.93
N GLU A 135 -9.98 -3.86 20.41
CA GLU A 135 -10.60 -4.38 19.19
C GLU A 135 -9.86 -3.93 17.94
N LEU A 136 -9.45 -2.66 17.86
CA LEU A 136 -8.58 -2.16 16.79
C LEU A 136 -7.30 -2.99 16.69
N ARG A 137 -6.69 -3.32 17.84
CA ARG A 137 -5.53 -4.20 17.89
C ARG A 137 -5.85 -5.60 17.39
N MET A 138 -6.99 -6.18 17.75
CA MET A 138 -7.40 -7.49 17.24
C MET A 138 -7.59 -7.48 15.72
N ILE A 139 -8.22 -6.43 15.17
CA ILE A 139 -8.40 -6.23 13.73
C ILE A 139 -7.04 -6.23 13.00
N VAL A 140 -6.04 -5.51 13.51
CA VAL A 140 -4.71 -5.47 12.89
C VAL A 140 -3.94 -6.78 13.09
N VAL A 141 -4.00 -7.37 14.29
CA VAL A 141 -3.22 -8.57 14.63
C VAL A 141 -3.71 -9.79 13.85
N ASP A 142 -5.02 -10.05 13.89
CA ASP A 142 -5.65 -11.20 13.23
C ASP A 142 -7.15 -10.90 12.95
N PRO A 143 -7.47 -10.29 11.79
CA PRO A 143 -8.83 -9.87 11.47
C PRO A 143 -9.80 -11.05 11.35
N LYS A 144 -9.31 -12.28 11.13
CA LYS A 144 -10.16 -13.48 11.09
C LYS A 144 -10.74 -13.84 12.45
N GLN A 145 -10.05 -13.48 13.53
CA GLN A 145 -10.60 -13.62 14.88
C GLN A 145 -11.49 -12.43 15.25
N ALA A 146 -11.19 -11.24 14.72
CA ALA A 146 -12.03 -10.05 14.92
C ALA A 146 -13.39 -10.17 14.23
N PHE A 147 -13.41 -10.77 13.02
CA PHE A 147 -14.58 -10.93 12.17
C PHE A 147 -14.74 -12.40 11.74
N PRO A 148 -15.04 -13.33 12.67
CA PRO A 148 -15.07 -14.76 12.37
C PRO A 148 -16.19 -15.17 11.40
N ASP A 149 -17.28 -14.40 11.38
CA ASP A 149 -18.42 -14.61 10.48
C ASP A 149 -18.24 -13.93 9.12
N ALA A 150 -17.18 -13.13 8.96
CA ALA A 150 -16.83 -12.51 7.70
C ALA A 150 -15.69 -13.31 7.05
N GLU A 151 -15.84 -13.69 5.78
CA GLU A 151 -14.74 -14.21 4.97
C GLU A 151 -13.77 -13.07 4.60
N THR A 152 -13.00 -12.60 5.59
CA THR A 152 -12.11 -11.44 5.41
C THR A 152 -10.87 -11.80 4.59
N VAL A 153 -10.61 -10.98 3.58
CA VAL A 153 -9.35 -10.99 2.80
C VAL A 153 -8.25 -10.16 3.47
N MET A 154 -8.56 -9.44 4.56
CA MET A 154 -7.57 -8.63 5.27
C MET A 154 -6.47 -9.53 5.85
N PRO A 155 -5.17 -9.23 5.61
CA PRO A 155 -4.08 -10.04 6.14
C PRO A 155 -4.00 -10.01 7.67
N ALA A 156 -3.55 -11.11 8.27
CA ALA A 156 -3.16 -11.12 9.68
C ALA A 156 -1.72 -10.61 9.84
N TYR A 157 -1.57 -9.39 10.37
CA TYR A 157 -0.27 -8.72 10.35
C TYR A 157 0.67 -9.16 11.48
N HIS A 158 0.14 -9.63 12.61
CA HIS A 158 0.94 -10.11 13.76
C HIS A 158 0.52 -11.51 14.22
N ALA A 159 0.28 -12.40 13.25
CA ALA A 159 0.01 -13.82 13.49
C ALA A 159 0.79 -14.70 12.51
N ARG A 160 0.96 -15.98 12.87
CA ARG A 160 1.63 -17.00 12.02
C ARG A 160 0.77 -18.21 11.72
N LYS A 161 -0.44 -18.26 12.26
CA LYS A 161 -1.33 -19.42 12.09
C LYS A 161 -2.01 -19.34 10.73
N GLY A 162 -2.28 -20.49 10.13
CA GLY A 162 -3.08 -20.59 8.91
C GLY A 162 -2.42 -20.07 7.62
N VAL A 163 -1.11 -19.81 7.62
CA VAL A 163 -0.37 -19.47 6.40
C VAL A 163 0.12 -20.73 5.68
N LYS A 164 -0.01 -20.75 4.36
CA LYS A 164 0.41 -21.85 3.48
C LYS A 164 1.36 -21.31 2.42
N ASP A 165 2.23 -22.18 1.88
CA ASP A 165 3.10 -21.87 0.74
C ASP A 165 3.99 -20.62 0.90
N VAL A 166 4.34 -20.28 2.14
CA VAL A 166 5.21 -19.15 2.44
C VAL A 166 6.61 -19.43 1.89
N VAL A 167 7.11 -18.49 1.10
CA VAL A 167 8.47 -18.52 0.53
C VAL A 167 9.50 -18.77 1.63
N ALA A 168 10.46 -19.66 1.37
CA ALA A 168 11.32 -20.24 2.42
C ALA A 168 11.96 -19.22 3.36
N ARG A 169 12.46 -18.09 2.81
CA ARG A 169 13.11 -17.02 3.59
C ARG A 169 12.18 -16.18 4.48
N CYS A 170 10.86 -16.22 4.26
CA CYS A 170 9.89 -15.47 5.07
C CYS A 170 9.13 -16.37 6.05
N ARG A 171 9.45 -17.67 6.09
CA ARG A 171 8.86 -18.58 7.08
C ARG A 171 9.21 -18.11 8.49
N ASN A 172 8.30 -18.37 9.44
CA ASN A 172 8.44 -17.96 10.84
C ASN A 172 8.62 -16.45 11.05
N GLN A 173 8.13 -15.62 10.12
CA GLN A 173 8.03 -14.18 10.30
C GLN A 173 6.55 -13.77 10.43
N VAL A 174 6.32 -12.65 11.12
CA VAL A 174 5.06 -11.90 11.04
C VAL A 174 5.26 -10.70 10.14
N MET A 175 4.20 -10.15 9.54
CA MET A 175 4.32 -9.02 8.60
C MET A 175 4.69 -7.72 9.31
N LEU A 176 4.17 -7.49 10.52
CA LEU A 176 4.46 -6.32 11.34
C LEU A 176 4.96 -6.72 12.72
N GLY A 177 5.95 -6.00 13.23
CA GLY A 177 6.39 -6.12 14.63
C GLY A 177 5.38 -5.51 15.61
N ALA A 178 5.46 -5.92 16.87
CA ALA A 178 4.53 -5.48 17.92
C ALA A 178 4.45 -3.95 18.05
N GLN A 179 5.57 -3.23 18.01
CA GLN A 179 5.55 -1.77 18.11
C GLN A 179 4.87 -1.10 16.91
N THR A 180 5.08 -1.64 15.71
CA THR A 180 4.43 -1.10 14.50
C THR A 180 2.92 -1.31 14.54
N VAL A 181 2.46 -2.43 15.11
CA VAL A 181 1.04 -2.63 15.38
C VAL A 181 0.50 -1.58 16.35
N GLU A 182 1.19 -1.31 17.46
CA GLU A 182 0.77 -0.28 18.43
C GLU A 182 0.77 1.13 17.82
N ASP A 183 1.75 1.45 16.97
CA ASP A 183 1.80 2.71 16.24
C ASP A 183 0.58 2.85 15.30
N ILE A 184 0.22 1.79 14.56
CA ILE A 184 -0.99 1.76 13.70
C ILE A 184 -2.27 1.88 14.54
N VAL A 185 -2.37 1.18 15.67
CA VAL A 185 -3.55 1.26 16.54
C VAL A 185 -3.72 2.70 17.06
N ALA A 186 -2.65 3.34 17.51
CA ALA A 186 -2.69 4.75 17.91
C ALA A 186 -3.17 5.68 16.78
N PHE A 187 -2.74 5.42 15.54
CA PHE A 187 -3.25 6.17 14.38
C PHE A 187 -4.75 5.93 14.15
N LEU A 188 -5.22 4.69 14.22
CA LEU A 188 -6.63 4.34 14.01
C LEU A 188 -7.54 4.96 15.11
N GLU A 189 -7.06 5.05 16.35
CA GLU A 189 -7.77 5.70 17.45
C GLU A 189 -8.03 7.20 17.21
N GLU A 190 -7.17 7.87 16.43
CA GLU A 190 -7.35 9.29 16.05
C GLU A 190 -8.37 9.50 14.93
N LEU A 191 -8.78 8.44 14.22
CA LEU A 191 -9.76 8.51 13.14
C LEU A 191 -11.18 8.46 13.71
N LYS A 192 -11.61 9.55 14.36
CA LYS A 192 -12.98 9.73 14.88
C LYS A 192 -13.86 10.49 13.91
#